data_AF-A0A5E5BLM9-F1
#
_entry.id   AF-A0A5E5BLM9-F1
#
_cell.length_a   1.000
_cell.length_b   1.000
_cell.length_c   1.000
_cell.angle_alpha   90.00
_cell.angle_beta   90.00
_cell.angle_gamma   90.00
#
_symmetry.space_group_name_H-M   'P 1'
#
loop_
_entity.id
_entity.type
_entity.pdbx_description
1 polymer ?
#
loop_
_entity_poly.entity_id
_entity_poly.type
_entity_poly.pdbx_seq_one_letter_code
_entity_poly.pdbx_strand_id
1 'polypeptide(L)'
;MLRSNPVPRKIVTDQLRSYPAAKAELPALATVKHVFVKAAARLNNRAENSHQSTRERERRMRGFRDPARTQTFLSSFGPIRQHFALKRHLLRATLFRKQLAVRFAQWREFTHVTQNPSNVF
;
A
#
# COMPACT_ATOMS: atom_id res chain seq x y z
N MET A 1 8.08 -11.49 7.27
CA MET A 1 7.57 -10.14 6.89
C MET A 1 6.23 -9.85 7.57
N LEU A 2 6.24 -9.58 8.88
CA LEU A 2 5.11 -9.00 9.64
C LEU A 2 5.62 -7.90 10.60
N ARG A 3 6.79 -7.32 10.31
CA ARG A 3 7.56 -6.55 11.31
C ARG A 3 6.92 -5.21 11.69
N SER A 4 5.84 -4.79 11.03
CA SER A 4 5.17 -3.50 11.26
C SER A 4 3.70 -3.59 11.65
N ASN A 5 3.10 -4.79 11.74
CA ASN A 5 1.69 -4.94 12.10
C ASN A 5 1.49 -5.99 13.20
N PRO A 6 0.68 -5.70 14.24
CA PRO A 6 0.40 -6.67 15.28
C PRO A 6 -0.37 -7.86 14.72
N VAL A 7 -0.29 -9.00 15.41
CA VAL A 7 -1.03 -10.22 15.05
C VAL A 7 -2.53 -9.91 15.06
N PRO A 8 -3.26 -10.14 13.95
CA PRO A 8 -4.68 -9.82 13.87
C PRO A 8 -5.51 -10.82 14.69
N ARG A 9 -6.64 -10.39 15.24
CA ARG A 9 -7.58 -11.28 15.96
C ARG A 9 -8.29 -12.27 15.01
N LYS A 10 -8.47 -11.87 13.75
CA LYS A 10 -9.18 -12.62 12.73
C LYS A 10 -8.63 -12.29 11.35
N ILE A 11 -8.53 -13.29 10.49
CA ILE A 11 -8.20 -13.16 9.07
C ILE A 11 -9.44 -13.48 8.25
N VAL A 12 -9.71 -12.64 7.25
CA VAL A 12 -10.88 -12.73 6.39
C VAL A 12 -10.40 -12.78 4.95
N THR A 13 -10.76 -13.84 4.22
CA THR A 13 -10.36 -14.04 2.82
C THR A 13 -11.55 -14.49 1.97
N ASP A 14 -11.36 -14.50 0.65
CA ASP A 14 -12.24 -15.23 -0.26
C ASP A 14 -12.21 -16.75 0.02
N GLN A 15 -13.04 -17.51 -0.69
CA GLN A 15 -13.26 -18.95 -0.48
C GLN A 15 -12.22 -19.86 -1.15
N LEU A 16 -11.08 -19.33 -1.59
CA LEU A 16 -10.02 -20.16 -2.18
C LEU A 16 -9.32 -21.02 -1.11
N ARG A 17 -9.11 -22.29 -1.44
CA ARG A 17 -8.46 -23.28 -0.55
C ARG A 17 -6.97 -23.01 -0.32
N SER A 18 -6.35 -22.14 -1.10
CA SER A 18 -4.95 -21.72 -0.93
C SER A 18 -4.72 -20.95 0.37
N TYR A 19 -5.70 -20.16 0.84
CA TYR A 19 -5.56 -19.37 2.07
C TYR A 19 -5.42 -20.19 3.36
N PRO A 20 -6.29 -21.17 3.66
CA PRO A 20 -6.12 -21.97 4.88
C PRO A 20 -4.82 -22.79 4.84
N ALA A 21 -4.40 -23.27 3.66
CA ALA A 21 -3.11 -23.95 3.49
C ALA A 21 -1.94 -23.01 3.81
N ALA A 22 -1.90 -21.81 3.22
CA ALA A 22 -0.85 -20.82 3.49
C ALA A 22 -0.85 -20.36 4.96
N LYS A 23 -2.01 -20.27 5.61
CA LYS A 23 -2.10 -19.95 7.04
C LYS A 23 -1.48 -21.05 7.92
N ALA A 24 -1.63 -22.32 7.55
CA ALA A 24 -1.11 -23.45 8.32
C ALA A 24 0.43 -23.44 8.40
N GLU A 25 1.10 -22.91 7.38
CA GLU A 25 2.56 -22.74 7.33
C GLU A 25 3.09 -21.60 8.22
N LEU A 26 2.20 -20.82 8.84
CA LEU A 26 2.56 -19.64 9.65
C LEU A 26 2.22 -19.87 11.13
N PRO A 27 3.19 -20.32 11.96
CA PRO A 27 2.96 -20.57 13.39
C PRO A 27 2.43 -19.35 14.16
N ALA A 28 2.88 -18.14 13.77
CA ALA A 28 2.42 -16.88 14.36
C ALA A 28 0.91 -16.63 14.19
N LEU A 29 0.25 -17.33 13.27
CA LEU A 29 -1.18 -17.22 13.00
C LEU A 29 -1.97 -18.43 13.52
N ALA A 30 -1.36 -19.35 14.27
CA ALA A 30 -2.01 -20.56 14.76
C ALA A 30 -3.29 -20.25 15.54
N THR A 31 -3.24 -19.27 16.45
CA THR A 31 -4.36 -18.83 17.30
C THR A 31 -5.36 -17.92 16.58
N VAL A 32 -5.05 -17.48 15.36
CA VAL A 32 -5.87 -16.50 14.63
C VAL A 32 -7.03 -17.21 13.94
N LYS A 33 -8.26 -16.73 14.20
CA LYS A 33 -9.45 -17.26 13.54
C LYS A 33 -9.44 -16.91 12.05
N HIS A 34 -9.54 -17.90 11.18
CA HIS A 34 -9.74 -17.69 9.74
C HIS A 34 -11.22 -17.79 9.39
N VAL A 35 -11.72 -16.86 8.59
CA VAL A 35 -13.12 -16.82 8.16
C VAL A 35 -13.22 -16.53 6.69
N PHE A 36 -13.98 -17.36 5.99
CA PHE A 36 -14.36 -17.12 4.61
C PHE A 36 -15.47 -16.08 4.50
N VAL A 37 -15.34 -15.19 3.53
CA VAL A 37 -16.39 -14.25 3.16
C VAL A 37 -17.42 -14.96 2.28
N LYS A 38 -18.72 -14.76 2.56
CA LYS A 38 -19.76 -15.06 1.57
C LYS A 38 -19.61 -14.08 0.42
N ALA A 39 -19.51 -14.54 -0.83
CA ALA A 39 -19.27 -13.68 -2.00
C ALA A 39 -20.18 -12.43 -2.06
N ALA A 40 -21.44 -12.56 -1.64
CA ALA A 40 -22.40 -11.45 -1.59
C ALA A 40 -22.09 -10.35 -0.55
N ALA A 41 -21.29 -10.64 0.48
CA ALA A 41 -21.06 -9.75 1.62
C ALA A 41 -20.01 -8.67 1.37
N ARG A 42 -19.28 -8.70 0.24
CA ARG A 42 -18.30 -7.67 -0.17
C ARG A 42 -17.24 -7.32 0.90
N LEU A 43 -16.98 -8.23 1.85
CA LEU A 43 -16.10 -7.96 3.00
C LEU A 43 -14.60 -7.88 2.61
N ASN A 44 -14.24 -8.41 1.44
CA ASN A 44 -12.89 -8.26 0.87
C ASN A 44 -12.70 -6.93 0.13
N ASN A 45 -13.74 -6.09 -0.05
CA ASN A 45 -13.65 -4.82 -0.77
C ASN A 45 -12.53 -3.92 -0.24
N ARG A 46 -12.27 -3.94 1.08
CA ARG A 46 -11.17 -3.14 1.65
C ARG A 46 -9.81 -3.60 1.13
N ALA A 47 -9.59 -4.91 1.04
CA ALA A 47 -8.37 -5.48 0.47
C ALA A 47 -8.29 -5.18 -1.03
N GLU A 48 -9.37 -5.41 -1.78
CA GLU A 48 -9.43 -5.12 -3.22
C GLU A 48 -9.19 -3.65 -3.54
N ASN A 49 -9.84 -2.73 -2.81
CA ASN A 49 -9.66 -1.29 -2.97
C ASN A 49 -8.23 -0.85 -2.63
N SER A 50 -7.58 -1.51 -1.67
CA SER A 50 -6.18 -1.20 -1.33
C SER A 50 -5.22 -1.52 -2.48
N HIS A 51 -5.55 -2.48 -3.35
CA HIS A 51 -4.73 -2.86 -4.51
C HIS A 51 -4.92 -1.95 -5.73
N GLN A 52 -5.99 -1.15 -5.78
CA GLN A 52 -6.35 -0.37 -6.98
C GLN A 52 -5.22 0.54 -7.46
N SER A 53 -4.59 1.31 -6.57
CA SER A 53 -3.48 2.20 -6.97
C SER A 53 -2.25 1.45 -7.47
N THR A 54 -1.99 0.26 -6.92
CA THR A 54 -0.88 -0.58 -7.37
C THR A 54 -1.17 -1.14 -8.76
N ARG A 55 -2.40 -1.63 -8.98
CA ARG A 55 -2.86 -2.12 -10.30
C ARG A 55 -2.92 -1.00 -11.36
N GLU A 56 -3.34 0.19 -10.99
CA GLU A 56 -3.30 1.37 -11.88
C GLU A 56 -1.87 1.66 -12.32
N ARG A 57 -0.92 1.59 -11.40
CA ARG A 57 0.48 1.84 -11.71
C ARG A 57 1.08 0.74 -12.58
N GLU A 58 0.79 -0.52 -12.26
CA GLU A 58 1.14 -1.68 -13.08
C GLU A 58 0.65 -1.52 -14.53
N ARG A 59 -0.63 -1.16 -14.71
CA ARG A 59 -1.22 -0.92 -16.04
C ARG A 59 -0.51 0.21 -16.79
N ARG A 60 -0.24 1.35 -16.12
CA ARG A 60 0.51 2.47 -16.71
C ARG A 60 1.94 2.08 -17.10
N MET A 61 2.54 1.12 -16.38
CA MET A 61 3.88 0.60 -16.67
C MET A 61 3.89 -0.54 -17.69
N ARG A 62 2.75 -0.84 -18.34
CA ARG A 62 2.58 -1.96 -19.29
C ARG A 62 2.90 -3.33 -18.69
N GLY A 63 2.53 -3.49 -17.42
CA GLY A 63 2.72 -4.71 -16.64
C GLY A 63 4.07 -4.77 -15.93
N PHE A 64 4.09 -5.57 -14.87
CA PHE A 64 5.27 -5.90 -14.08
C PHE A 64 6.03 -7.08 -14.70
N ARG A 65 6.76 -6.80 -15.79
CA ARG A 65 7.40 -7.82 -16.63
C ARG A 65 8.64 -8.47 -15.99
N ASP A 66 9.34 -7.72 -15.14
CA ASP A 66 10.54 -8.18 -14.44
C ASP A 66 10.22 -8.33 -12.94
N PRO A 67 10.27 -9.56 -12.38
CA PRO A 67 10.01 -9.80 -10.97
C PRO A 67 10.91 -9.01 -10.02
N ALA A 68 12.21 -8.88 -10.33
CA ALA A 68 13.16 -8.21 -9.45
C ALA A 68 12.86 -6.70 -9.37
N ARG A 69 12.67 -6.07 -10.53
CA ARG A 69 12.26 -4.65 -10.61
C ARG A 69 10.90 -4.41 -9.96
N THR A 70 9.98 -5.36 -10.10
CA THR A 70 8.65 -5.28 -9.48
C THR A 70 8.74 -5.35 -7.97
N GLN A 71 9.55 -6.25 -7.43
CA GLN A 71 9.75 -6.36 -5.99
C GLN A 71 10.36 -5.07 -5.42
N THR A 72 11.38 -4.52 -6.08
CA THR A 72 11.97 -3.23 -5.71
C THR A 72 10.93 -2.11 -5.75
N PHE A 73 10.14 -2.03 -6.81
CA PHE A 73 9.07 -1.05 -6.93
C PHE A 73 8.03 -1.19 -5.81
N LEU A 74 7.50 -2.40 -5.57
CA LEU A 74 6.47 -2.65 -4.57
C LEU A 74 6.96 -2.38 -3.15
N SER A 75 8.23 -2.68 -2.86
CA SER A 75 8.84 -2.45 -1.55
C SER A 75 8.87 -0.96 -1.17
N SER A 76 9.12 -0.08 -2.14
CA SER A 76 9.15 1.38 -1.93
C SER A 76 7.79 2.03 -2.10
N PHE A 77 6.95 1.52 -3.00
CA PHE A 77 5.69 2.18 -3.40
C PHE A 77 4.70 2.33 -2.23
N GLY A 78 4.56 1.30 -1.38
CA GLY A 78 3.66 1.33 -0.23
C GLY A 78 3.97 2.50 0.73
N PRO A 79 5.19 2.59 1.30
CA PRO A 79 5.61 3.70 2.14
C PRO A 79 5.46 5.08 1.48
N ILE A 80 5.87 5.21 0.21
CA ILE A 80 5.76 6.46 -0.55
C ILE A 80 4.31 6.90 -0.66
N ARG A 81 3.42 5.99 -1.09
CA ARG A 81 2.00 6.28 -1.20
C ARG A 81 1.40 6.69 0.14
N GLN A 82 1.75 5.99 1.21
CA GLN A 82 1.26 6.30 2.56
C GLN A 82 1.68 7.69 3.03
N HIS A 83 2.91 8.14 2.72
CA HIS A 83 3.38 9.49 3.04
C HIS A 83 2.52 10.59 2.40
N PHE A 84 2.05 10.36 1.17
CA PHE A 84 1.19 11.30 0.43
C PHE A 84 -0.32 11.06 0.60
N ALA A 85 -0.73 10.00 1.31
CA ALA A 85 -2.15 9.64 1.51
C ALA A 85 -2.85 10.53 2.56
N LEU A 86 -2.82 11.85 2.34
CA LEU A 86 -3.55 12.82 3.14
C LEU A 86 -5.06 12.61 2.96
N LYS A 87 -5.82 12.61 4.07
CA LYS A 87 -7.27 12.42 4.05
C LYS A 87 -7.98 13.68 3.52
N ARG A 88 -7.90 13.93 2.20
CA ARG A 88 -8.43 15.12 1.51
C ARG A 88 -9.88 15.46 1.88
N HIS A 89 -10.71 14.44 2.08
CA HIS A 89 -12.12 14.56 2.45
C HIS A 89 -12.36 15.09 3.88
N LEU A 90 -11.35 15.05 4.76
CA LEU A 90 -11.42 15.58 6.12
C LEU A 90 -10.81 16.99 6.25
N LEU A 91 -10.25 17.54 5.17
CA LEU A 91 -9.44 18.75 5.20
C LEU A 91 -10.03 19.83 4.31
N ARG A 92 -10.03 21.08 4.81
CA ARG A 92 -10.24 22.26 3.96
C ARG A 92 -9.13 22.35 2.91
N ALA A 93 -9.45 22.88 1.74
CA ALA A 93 -8.52 22.94 0.60
C ALA A 93 -7.21 23.70 0.92
N THR A 94 -7.28 24.76 1.73
CA THR A 94 -6.11 25.53 2.17
C THR A 94 -5.19 24.70 3.06
N LEU A 95 -5.75 24.00 4.05
CA LEU A 95 -4.99 23.13 4.95
C LEU A 95 -4.38 21.93 4.20
N PHE A 96 -5.14 21.31 3.30
CA PHE A 96 -4.64 20.23 2.46
C PHE A 96 -3.42 20.66 1.63
N ARG A 97 -3.48 21.82 0.97
CA ARG A 97 -2.35 22.36 0.19
C ARG A 97 -1.12 22.62 1.06
N LYS A 98 -1.30 23.21 2.25
CA LYS A 98 -0.22 23.43 3.21
C LYS A 98 0.44 22.12 3.64
N GLN A 99 -0.35 21.12 4.02
CA GLN A 99 0.17 19.80 4.41
C GLN A 99 0.87 19.11 3.25
N LEU A 100 0.30 19.17 2.05
CA LEU A 100 0.90 18.57 0.86
C LEU A 100 2.25 19.22 0.52
N ALA A 101 2.37 20.55 0.65
CA ALA A 101 3.64 21.27 0.45
C ALA A 101 4.72 20.80 1.44
N VAL A 102 4.36 20.61 2.71
CA VAL A 102 5.27 20.06 3.73
C VAL A 102 5.71 18.64 3.36
N ARG A 103 4.79 17.77 2.94
CA ARG A 103 5.12 16.39 2.51
C ARG A 103 6.08 16.37 1.33
N PHE A 104 5.91 17.30 0.38
CA PHE A 104 6.83 17.46 -0.75
C PHE A 104 8.21 17.96 -0.33
N ALA A 105 8.30 18.88 0.64
CA ALA A 105 9.59 19.33 1.18
C ALA A 105 10.35 18.15 1.83
N GLN A 106 9.69 17.41 2.72
CA GLN A 106 10.24 16.21 3.34
C GLN A 106 10.67 15.16 2.31
N TRP A 107 9.87 14.99 1.24
CA TRP A 107 10.20 14.05 0.19
C TRP A 107 11.49 14.41 -0.56
N ARG A 108 11.71 15.71 -0.84
CA ARG A 108 12.95 16.19 -1.46
C ARG A 108 14.16 15.93 -0.56
N GLU A 109 14.01 16.15 0.74
CA GLU A 109 15.06 15.84 1.73
C GLU A 109 15.40 14.34 1.74
N PHE A 110 14.39 13.46 1.79
CA PHE A 110 14.60 12.00 1.81
C PHE A 110 15.25 11.46 0.55
N THR A 111 14.91 12.04 -0.60
CA THR A 111 15.41 11.57 -1.90
C THR A 111 16.74 12.18 -2.28
N HIS A 112 17.29 13.09 -1.46
CA HIS A 112 18.43 13.92 -1.82
C HIS A 112 18.29 14.56 -3.21
N VAL A 113 17.05 14.80 -3.64
CA VAL A 113 16.77 15.65 -4.80
C VAL A 113 16.96 17.06 -4.30
N THR A 114 18.23 17.46 -4.19
CA THR A 114 18.61 18.86 -4.22
C THR A 114 17.87 19.45 -5.41
N GLN A 115 17.11 20.53 -5.18
CA GLN A 115 16.94 21.47 -6.26
C GLN A 115 18.38 21.77 -6.71
N ASN A 116 18.79 21.31 -7.88
CA ASN A 116 19.72 22.08 -8.66
C ASN A 116 18.87 23.25 -9.13
N PRO A 117 18.99 24.46 -8.55
CA PRO A 117 18.57 25.63 -9.28
C PRO A 117 19.69 25.85 -10.30
N SER A 118 19.75 25.01 -11.34
CA SER A 118 20.44 25.40 -12.54
C SER A 118 19.55 26.42 -13.24
N ASN A 119 19.62 27.65 -12.71
CA ASN A 119 19.54 28.86 -13.50
C ASN A 119 20.50 28.68 -14.67
N VAL A 120 20.01 28.29 -15.84
CA VAL A 120 20.69 28.55 -17.12
C VAL A 120 19.63 28.62 -18.22
N PHE A 121 19.36 29.87 -18.63
CA PHE A 121 18.58 30.44 -19.76
C PHE A 121 17.05 30.28 -19.76
#